data_AF-A0A286TC28-F1
#
_entry.id   AF-A0A286TC28-F1
#
_cell.length_a   1.000
_cell.length_b   1.000
_cell.length_c   1.000
_cell.angle_alpha   90.00
_cell.angle_beta   90.00
_cell.angle_gamma   90.00
#
_symmetry.space_group_name_H-M   'P 1'
#
loop_
_entity.id
_entity.type
_entity.pdbx_description
1 polymer ?
#
loop_
_entity_poly.entity_id
_entity_poly.type
_entity_poly.pdbx_seq_one_letter_code
_entity_poly.pdbx_strand_id
1 'polypeptide(L)'
;MLRLGAELGLRRAEIASVKSDNVIHDLLGYSLIVVGKGDKQRVVPMGDDLAAEILMRSGYLFPGRIKGHISADVVGARLSSILPDGYTAHSLRHRYATRIYAETRDIFMVSRLLGHENVETTQRYVAFAGERLRDGMNAVRLAV
;
A
#
# COMPACT_ATOMS: atom_id res chain seq x y z
N MET A 1 -9.36 3.31 4.64
CA MET A 1 -8.46 2.45 5.46
C MET A 1 -8.42 1.04 4.89
N LEU A 2 -9.56 0.38 4.74
CA LEU A 2 -9.67 -0.98 4.20
C LEU A 2 -8.95 -1.14 2.85
N ARG A 3 -9.30 -0.30 1.87
CA ARG A 3 -8.68 -0.28 0.54
C ARG A 3 -7.16 -0.13 0.58
N LEU A 4 -6.63 0.81 1.36
CA LEU A 4 -5.18 1.01 1.54
C LEU A 4 -4.47 -0.25 2.09
N GLY A 5 -5.12 -1.01 2.98
CA GLY A 5 -4.57 -2.29 3.47
C GLY A 5 -4.70 -3.42 2.44
N ALA A 6 -5.86 -3.54 1.79
CA ALA A 6 -6.22 -4.65 0.92
C ALA A 6 -5.62 -4.55 -0.49
N GLU A 7 -5.53 -3.34 -1.04
CA GLU A 7 -5.12 -3.05 -2.42
C GLU A 7 -3.67 -2.58 -2.51
N LEU A 8 -3.09 -2.03 -1.44
CA LEU A 8 -1.70 -1.52 -1.43
C LEU A 8 -0.80 -2.21 -0.39
N GLY A 9 -1.35 -3.15 0.40
CA GLY A 9 -0.59 -3.91 1.38
C GLY A 9 0.03 -3.06 2.50
N LEU A 10 -0.51 -1.88 2.79
CA LEU A 10 0.10 -0.95 3.75
C LEU A 10 0.01 -1.47 5.19
N ARG A 11 1.05 -1.18 5.99
CA ARG A 11 1.01 -1.38 7.45
C ARG A 11 0.07 -0.37 8.09
N ARG A 12 -0.52 -0.68 9.26
CA ARG A 12 -1.39 0.26 10.00
C ARG A 12 -0.77 1.64 10.25
N ALA A 13 0.55 1.69 10.51
CA ALA A 13 1.27 2.95 10.68
C ALA A 13 1.40 3.73 9.36
N GLU A 14 1.64 3.04 8.24
CA GLU A 14 1.70 3.64 6.91
C GLU A 14 0.31 4.16 6.50
N ILE A 15 -0.75 3.38 6.73
CA ILE A 15 -2.15 3.79 6.51
C ILE A 15 -2.47 5.07 7.29
N ALA A 16 -2.03 5.15 8.55
CA ALA A 16 -2.32 6.30 9.40
C ALA A 16 -1.71 7.60 8.86
N SER A 17 -0.55 7.54 8.22
CA SER A 17 0.21 8.71 7.78
C SER A 17 0.03 9.08 6.32
N VAL A 18 -0.81 8.37 5.54
CA VAL A 18 -1.00 8.67 4.11
C VAL A 18 -1.59 10.08 3.93
N LYS A 19 -1.02 10.82 2.97
CA LYS A 19 -1.49 12.15 2.52
C LYS A 19 -1.86 12.14 1.04
N SER A 20 -2.70 13.09 0.64
CA SER A 20 -2.94 13.41 -0.78
C SER A 20 -1.63 13.61 -1.55
N ASP A 21 -0.69 14.33 -0.94
CA ASP A 21 0.59 14.72 -1.54
C ASP A 21 1.55 13.53 -1.74
N ASN A 22 1.19 12.34 -1.24
CA ASN A 22 1.94 11.11 -1.49
C ASN A 22 1.55 10.46 -2.82
N VAL A 23 0.47 10.90 -3.46
CA VAL A 23 0.06 10.40 -4.78
C VAL A 23 0.92 11.06 -5.85
N ILE A 24 1.54 10.23 -6.68
CA ILE A 24 2.26 10.66 -7.88
C ILE A 24 1.59 10.05 -9.11
N HIS A 25 1.75 10.73 -10.24
CA HIS A 25 1.35 10.22 -11.54
C HIS A 25 2.60 10.04 -12.40
N ASP A 26 2.94 8.80 -12.72
CA ASP A 26 4.06 8.44 -13.57
C ASP A 26 3.59 8.09 -14.99
N LEU A 27 4.50 7.72 -15.89
CA LEU A 27 4.18 7.37 -17.28
C LEU A 27 3.24 6.16 -17.41
N LEU A 28 3.09 5.38 -16.34
CA LEU A 28 2.30 4.15 -16.33
C LEU A 28 0.97 4.33 -15.55
N GLY A 29 0.75 5.47 -14.89
CA GLY A 29 -0.48 5.82 -14.15
C GLY A 29 -0.22 6.30 -12.71
N TYR A 30 -1.21 6.15 -11.82
CA TYR A 30 -1.07 6.59 -10.42
C TYR A 30 -0.28 5.60 -9.54
N SER A 31 0.50 6.17 -8.61
CA SER A 31 1.31 5.45 -7.63
C SER A 31 1.35 6.19 -6.30
N LEU A 32 1.54 5.47 -5.19
CA LEU A 32 1.63 6.02 -3.83
C LEU A 32 3.07 5.96 -3.35
N ILE A 33 3.63 7.08 -2.91
CA ILE A 33 4.88 7.11 -2.15
C ILE A 33 4.57 6.72 -0.70
N VAL A 34 5.11 5.59 -0.26
CA VAL A 34 4.94 5.09 1.10
C VAL A 34 6.23 5.24 1.88
N VAL A 35 6.17 5.96 3.01
CA VAL A 35 7.27 6.08 3.97
C VAL A 35 7.13 4.98 5.03
N GLY A 36 8.06 4.04 5.03
CA GLY A 36 8.12 2.89 5.93
C GLY A 36 9.00 3.13 7.16
N LYS A 37 9.41 2.02 7.79
CA LYS A 37 10.30 2.03 8.97
C LYS A 37 11.67 2.60 8.58
N GLY A 38 12.22 3.49 9.42
CA GLY A 38 13.52 4.11 9.21
C GLY A 38 13.55 5.09 8.03
N ASP A 39 12.42 5.76 7.77
CA ASP A 39 12.23 6.74 6.69
C ASP A 39 12.49 6.21 5.26
N LYS A 40 12.52 4.88 5.11
CA LYS A 40 12.68 4.22 3.81
C LYS A 40 11.42 4.41 2.96
N GLN A 41 11.59 4.89 1.74
CA GLN A 41 10.49 5.12 0.81
C GLN A 41 10.37 3.99 -0.21
N ARG A 42 9.13 3.70 -0.61
CA ARG A 42 8.83 2.86 -1.78
C ARG A 42 7.65 3.43 -2.54
N VAL A 43 7.60 3.13 -3.83
CA VAL A 43 6.48 3.50 -4.71
C VAL A 43 5.60 2.27 -4.90
N VAL A 44 4.30 2.40 -4.61
CA VAL A 44 3.31 1.33 -4.76
C VAL A 44 2.29 1.77 -5.81
N PRO A 45 2.25 1.11 -6.99
CA PRO A 45 1.23 1.40 -8.00
C PRO A 45 -0.19 1.20 -7.45
N MET A 46 -1.13 2.05 -7.86
CA MET A 46 -2.53 1.99 -7.38
C MET A 46 -3.52 2.29 -8.49
N GLY A 47 -4.76 1.81 -8.32
CA GLY A 47 -5.84 2.05 -9.28
C GLY A 47 -6.28 3.52 -9.31
N ASP A 48 -6.66 3.99 -10.49
CA ASP A 48 -7.07 5.39 -10.72
C ASP A 48 -8.24 5.83 -9.83
N ASP A 49 -9.16 4.91 -9.54
CA ASP A 49 -10.30 5.13 -8.66
C ASP A 49 -9.87 5.38 -7.21
N LEU A 50 -8.91 4.60 -6.69
CA LEU A 50 -8.33 4.83 -5.36
C LEU A 50 -7.52 6.13 -5.34
N ALA A 51 -6.78 6.42 -6.41
CA ALA A 51 -6.03 7.66 -6.54
C ALA A 51 -6.96 8.88 -6.51
N ALA A 52 -8.07 8.84 -7.26
CA ALA A 52 -9.09 9.89 -7.25
C ALA A 52 -9.69 10.08 -5.85
N GLU A 53 -10.04 9.00 -5.14
CA GLU A 53 -10.50 9.08 -3.74
C GLU A 53 -9.51 9.78 -2.81
N ILE A 54 -8.21 9.52 -2.99
CA ILE A 54 -7.16 10.13 -2.19
C ILE A 54 -6.97 11.61 -2.55
N LEU A 55 -6.91 11.93 -3.84
CA LEU A 55 -6.68 13.28 -4.35
C LEU A 55 -7.85 14.24 -4.08
N MET A 56 -9.07 13.73 -3.88
CA MET A 56 -10.21 14.54 -3.43
C MET A 56 -10.07 15.06 -2.00
N ARG A 57 -9.10 14.56 -1.22
CA ARG A 57 -8.79 15.07 0.13
C ARG A 57 -7.61 16.04 0.08
N SER A 58 -7.56 16.94 1.06
CA SER A 58 -6.40 17.81 1.29
C SER A 58 -5.65 17.37 2.55
N GLY A 59 -4.33 17.22 2.44
CA GLY A 59 -3.46 16.85 3.54
C GLY A 59 -3.56 15.37 3.93
N TYR A 60 -3.53 15.07 5.22
CA TYR A 60 -3.67 13.69 5.71
C TYR A 60 -5.05 13.12 5.40
N LEU A 61 -5.09 11.89 4.88
CA LEU A 61 -6.34 11.15 4.70
C LEU A 61 -7.09 10.93 6.03
N PHE A 62 -6.34 10.77 7.12
CA PHE A 62 -6.88 10.54 8.45
C PHE A 62 -6.29 11.54 9.44
N PRO A 63 -6.79 12.80 9.46
CA PRO A 63 -6.25 13.84 10.31
C PRO A 63 -6.43 13.50 11.79
N GLY A 64 -5.48 13.92 12.62
CA GLY A 64 -5.48 13.61 14.04
C GLY A 64 -4.36 14.33 14.79
N ARG A 65 -4.23 14.00 16.09
CA ARG A 65 -3.36 14.76 17.02
C ARG A 65 -1.90 14.29 17.01
N ILE A 66 -1.58 13.17 16.36
CA ILE A 66 -0.24 12.60 16.33
C ILE A 66 0.45 13.04 15.05
N LYS A 67 1.30 14.07 15.13
CA LYS A 67 2.01 14.64 13.96
C LYS A 67 1.06 15.03 12.79
N GLY A 68 -0.17 15.42 13.12
CA GLY A 68 -1.22 15.80 12.17
C GLY A 68 -2.12 14.65 11.69
N HIS A 69 -1.90 13.41 12.13
CA HIS A 69 -2.72 12.26 11.75
C HIS A 69 -3.15 11.40 12.95
N ILE A 70 -4.05 10.43 12.72
CA ILE A 70 -4.47 9.45 13.75
C ILE A 70 -3.33 8.48 14.09
N SER A 71 -3.42 7.80 15.24
CA SER A 71 -2.43 6.77 15.59
C SER A 71 -2.64 5.47 14.80
N ALA A 72 -1.59 4.67 14.71
CA ALA A 72 -1.65 3.32 14.14
C ALA A 72 -2.64 2.39 14.88
N ASP A 73 -2.82 2.61 16.19
CA ASP A 73 -3.77 1.83 17.00
C ASP A 73 -5.22 2.16 16.64
N VAL A 74 -5.54 3.43 16.37
CA VAL A 74 -6.87 3.84 15.89
C VAL A 74 -7.18 3.20 14.55
N VAL A 75 -6.20 3.13 13.63
CA VAL A 75 -6.35 2.41 12.36
C VAL A 75 -6.63 0.92 12.62
N GLY A 76 -5.86 0.30 13.51
CA GLY A 76 -6.03 -1.11 13.88
C GLY A 76 -7.43 -1.39 14.41
N ALA A 77 -7.87 -0.62 15.41
CA ALA A 77 -9.18 -0.76 16.04
C ALA A 77 -10.33 -0.59 15.03
N ARG A 78 -10.28 0.44 14.17
CA ARG A 78 -11.31 0.69 13.15
C ARG A 78 -11.35 -0.38 12.07
N LEU A 79 -10.21 -0.98 11.72
CA LEU A 79 -10.18 -2.09 10.77
C LEU A 79 -10.74 -3.36 11.42
N SER A 80 -10.33 -3.68 12.64
CA SER A 80 -10.86 -4.83 13.37
C SER A 80 -12.35 -4.74 13.63
N SER A 81 -12.93 -3.54 13.78
CA SER A 81 -14.39 -3.39 13.99
C SER A 81 -15.24 -3.62 12.75
N ILE A 82 -14.65 -3.63 11.54
CA ILE A 82 -15.37 -3.85 10.28
C ILE A 82 -15.00 -5.16 9.59
N LEU A 83 -13.93 -5.81 10.04
CA LEU A 83 -13.47 -7.09 9.53
C LEU A 83 -14.07 -8.23 10.37
N PRO A 84 -14.23 -9.44 9.81
CA PRO A 84 -14.62 -10.60 10.59
C PRO A 84 -13.65 -10.87 11.75
N ASP A 85 -14.13 -11.57 12.78
CA ASP A 85 -13.33 -11.89 13.96
C ASP A 85 -12.00 -12.57 13.59
N GLY A 86 -10.92 -12.13 14.23
CA GLY A 86 -9.56 -12.61 13.97
C GLY A 86 -8.86 -11.95 12.77
N TYR A 87 -9.55 -11.16 11.93
CA TYR A 87 -8.94 -10.42 10.84
C TYR A 87 -8.50 -9.02 11.27
N THR A 88 -7.34 -8.60 10.79
CA THR A 88 -6.71 -7.32 11.14
C THR A 88 -6.11 -6.63 9.92
N ALA A 89 -5.56 -5.43 10.11
CA ALA A 89 -4.75 -4.75 9.10
C ALA A 89 -3.59 -5.64 8.58
N HIS A 90 -3.03 -6.48 9.45
CA HIS A 90 -1.99 -7.43 9.06
C HIS A 90 -2.53 -8.52 8.13
N SER A 91 -3.74 -9.02 8.40
CA SER A 91 -4.44 -9.99 7.54
C SER A 91 -4.69 -9.42 6.14
N LEU A 92 -5.07 -8.14 6.03
CA LEU A 92 -5.22 -7.47 4.72
C LEU A 92 -3.91 -7.40 3.94
N ARG A 93 -2.80 -7.05 4.62
CA ARG A 93 -1.46 -7.03 4.02
C ARG A 93 -1.02 -8.43 3.56
N HIS A 94 -1.33 -9.47 4.34
CA HIS A 94 -1.09 -10.85 3.93
C HIS A 94 -1.91 -11.22 2.69
N ARG A 95 -3.21 -10.89 2.66
CA ARG A 95 -4.05 -11.10 1.49
C ARG A 95 -3.46 -10.41 0.25
N TYR A 96 -3.03 -9.15 0.37
CA TYR A 96 -2.36 -8.42 -0.71
C TYR A 96 -1.16 -9.21 -1.24
N ALA A 97 -0.25 -9.62 -0.36
CA ALA A 97 0.95 -10.39 -0.72
C ALA A 97 0.61 -11.70 -1.45
N THR A 98 -0.35 -12.46 -0.92
CA THR A 98 -0.81 -13.72 -1.51
C THR A 98 -1.42 -13.51 -2.89
N ARG A 99 -2.23 -12.45 -3.08
CA ARG A 99 -2.88 -12.15 -4.36
C ARG A 99 -1.88 -11.71 -5.42
N ILE A 100 -0.94 -10.84 -5.08
CA ILE A 100 0.15 -10.45 -6.00
C ILE A 100 0.98 -11.68 -6.38
N TYR A 101 1.40 -12.48 -5.40
CA TYR A 101 2.20 -13.68 -5.69
C TYR A 101 1.44 -14.68 -6.57
N ALA A 102 0.14 -14.89 -6.33
CA ALA A 102 -0.67 -15.80 -7.12
C ALA A 102 -0.72 -15.41 -8.60
N GLU A 103 -0.78 -14.10 -8.89
CA GLU A 103 -0.83 -13.56 -10.25
C GLU A 103 0.55 -13.57 -10.92
N THR A 104 1.57 -13.09 -10.21
CA THR A 104 2.88 -12.81 -10.83
C THR A 104 3.87 -13.95 -10.69
N ARG A 105 3.65 -14.84 -9.71
CA ARG A 105 4.59 -15.88 -9.25
C ARG A 105 5.98 -15.33 -8.91
N ASP A 106 6.06 -14.04 -8.58
CA ASP A 106 7.30 -13.33 -8.32
C ASP A 106 7.36 -12.87 -6.86
N ILE A 107 8.12 -13.60 -6.04
CA ILE A 107 8.30 -13.30 -4.61
C ILE A 107 9.15 -12.03 -4.38
N PHE A 108 10.03 -11.68 -5.33
CA PHE A 108 10.86 -10.48 -5.27
C PHE A 108 10.00 -9.23 -5.48
N MET A 109 9.08 -9.30 -6.44
CA MET A 109 8.06 -8.27 -6.64
C MET A 109 7.24 -8.04 -5.37
N VAL A 110 6.71 -9.11 -4.77
CA VAL A 110 5.95 -9.01 -3.52
C VAL A 110 6.77 -8.33 -2.43
N SER A 111 8.03 -8.76 -2.26
CA SER A 111 8.92 -8.19 -1.25
C SER A 111 9.17 -6.69 -1.47
N ARG A 112 9.40 -6.28 -2.72
CA ARG A 112 9.60 -4.87 -3.09
C ARG A 112 8.37 -4.02 -2.80
N LEU A 113 7.17 -4.50 -3.17
CA LEU A 113 5.89 -3.83 -2.90
C LEU A 113 5.58 -3.72 -1.41
N LEU A 114 6.00 -4.71 -0.62
CA LEU A 114 5.84 -4.73 0.82
C LEU A 114 6.92 -3.92 1.57
N GLY A 115 8.05 -3.60 0.93
CA GLY A 115 9.16 -2.87 1.56
C GLY A 115 9.86 -3.68 2.66
N HIS A 116 10.15 -4.96 2.40
CA HIS A 116 10.96 -5.76 3.32
C HIS A 116 12.44 -5.37 3.22
N GLU A 117 13.10 -5.22 4.37
CA GLU A 117 14.49 -4.72 4.47
C GLU A 117 15.54 -5.71 3.95
N ASN A 118 15.16 -6.96 3.66
CA ASN A 118 16.10 -7.99 3.27
C ASN A 118 15.53 -8.85 2.14
N VAL A 119 15.85 -8.47 0.90
CA VAL A 119 15.99 -9.40 -0.22
C VAL A 119 17.23 -8.95 -0.98
N GLU A 120 18.30 -9.69 -0.77
CA GLU A 120 19.61 -9.44 -1.34
C GLU A 120 19.54 -9.37 -2.89
N THR A 121 20.34 -8.45 -3.46
CA THR A 121 20.68 -8.20 -4.89
C THR A 121 19.92 -7.09 -5.65
N THR A 122 20.38 -5.85 -5.43
CA THR A 122 19.89 -4.58 -6.03
C THR A 122 20.39 -4.29 -7.46
N GLN A 123 21.34 -5.03 -8.04
CA GLN A 123 22.02 -4.56 -9.27
C GLN A 123 21.47 -5.08 -10.60
N ARG A 124 20.57 -6.08 -10.63
CA ARG A 124 20.14 -6.71 -11.90
C ARG A 124 18.83 -6.17 -12.49
N TYR A 125 18.08 -5.34 -11.76
CA TYR A 125 16.64 -5.16 -12.01
C TYR A 125 16.16 -3.73 -12.27
N VAL A 126 17.06 -2.77 -12.51
CA VAL A 126 16.69 -1.38 -12.85
C VAL A 126 15.85 -1.30 -14.15
N ALA A 127 15.91 -2.32 -15.02
CA ALA A 127 15.22 -2.32 -16.32
C ALA A 127 13.88 -3.09 -16.39
N PHE A 128 13.51 -3.91 -15.39
CA PHE A 128 12.40 -4.88 -15.53
C PHE A 128 11.12 -4.57 -14.74
N ALA A 129 11.07 -3.44 -14.01
CA ALA A 129 10.17 -3.29 -12.87
C ALA A 129 8.86 -2.52 -13.13
N GLY A 130 8.76 -1.63 -14.12
CA GLY A 130 7.60 -0.73 -14.23
C GLY A 130 6.29 -1.43 -14.61
N GLU A 131 6.30 -2.15 -15.73
CA GLU A 131 5.10 -2.71 -16.35
C GLU A 131 4.50 -3.86 -15.52
N ARG A 132 5.35 -4.83 -15.12
CA ARG A 132 4.91 -5.99 -14.34
C ARG A 132 4.38 -5.64 -12.95
N LEU A 133 4.86 -4.55 -12.32
CA LEU A 133 4.35 -4.12 -11.01
C LEU A 133 2.88 -3.69 -11.09
N ARG A 134 2.43 -3.20 -12.25
CA ARG A 134 1.03 -2.81 -12.47
C ARG A 134 0.13 -3.97 -12.81
N ASP A 135 0.63 -5.01 -13.49
CA ASP A 135 -0.16 -6.20 -13.82
C ASP A 135 -0.78 -6.84 -12.56
N GLY A 136 -0.02 -6.89 -11.46
CA GLY A 136 -0.50 -7.39 -10.17
C GLY A 136 -1.64 -6.57 -9.54
N MET A 137 -1.85 -5.31 -9.94
CA MET A 137 -2.87 -4.45 -9.33
C MET A 137 -4.30 -4.97 -9.54
N ASN A 138 -4.57 -5.60 -10.69
CA ASN A 138 -5.87 -6.20 -10.96
C ASN A 138 -6.17 -7.35 -9.99
N ALA A 139 -5.15 -8.04 -9.49
CA ALA A 139 -5.32 -9.14 -8.55
C ALA A 139 -5.82 -8.69 -7.17
N VAL A 140 -5.58 -7.44 -6.78
CA VAL A 140 -5.81 -6.96 -5.40
C VAL A 140 -7.01 -6.04 -5.24
N ARG A 141 -7.53 -5.47 -6.34
CA ARG A 141 -8.73 -4.63 -6.35
C ARG A 141 -9.92 -5.32 -5.68
N LEU A 142 -10.64 -4.56 -4.86
CA LEU A 142 -11.93 -4.99 -4.32
C LEU A 142 -13.00 -4.71 -5.38
N ALA A 143 -13.88 -5.67 -5.64
CA ALA A 143 -15.07 -5.42 -6.44
C ALA A 143 -15.95 -4.45 -5.65
N VAL A 144 -16.13 -3.24 -6.17
CA VAL A 144 -17.04 -2.22 -5.63
C VAL A 144 -18.38 -2.36 -6.32
#